data_AF-A0AA37KM14-F1
#
_entry.id   AF-A0AA37KM14-F1
#
_cell.length_a   1.000
_cell.length_b   1.000
_cell.length_c   1.000
_cell.angle_alpha   90.00
_cell.angle_beta   90.00
_cell.angle_gamma   90.00
#
_symmetry.space_group_name_H-M   'P 1'
#
loop_
_entity.id
_entity.type
_entity.pdbx_description
1 polymer ?
#
loop_
_entity_poly.entity_id
_entity_poly.type
_entity_poly.pdbx_seq_one_letter_code
_entity_poly.pdbx_strand_id
1 'polypeptide(L)'
;MKKAFLFAASAAVLCSCSTQPKYVVEGDIAGLEGTVYLFQQDSLIDSAVVKSGKFRFSGPAGAPAMHYLLDSRDGQPQAFAMQLILEPGTISIKSDADDPQVRHTTGTPANDAAEAYTAASRALITEYRDAATTDQRREAIEEEFEQLTRTSVEANRDNFFGVMLMPNMAYELSEQEILDQIAKFSPEMQQTKELTELKATAEQKKRTDVGQPYINILQSDAEGQIVTLTSVIENPANKYTLVDFWASWCGPCMGEVPHLKETYDKFHKKGFEIYGVSFDNNRDKWLAAVKDNGMKWIQVSDLNGFDNPAAKDYAVQGIPSNFLIDASGNIVAKNLRGEDLYKKVEELLGK
;
A
#
# COMPACT_ATOMS: atom_id res chain seq x y z
N MET A 1 23.27 48.87 -64.24
CA MET A 1 22.33 49.23 -63.15
C MET A 1 21.85 47.94 -62.49
N LYS A 2 22.48 47.51 -61.39
CA LYS A 2 22.12 46.29 -60.65
C LYS A 2 21.44 46.72 -59.34
N LYS A 3 20.21 46.26 -59.11
CA LYS A 3 19.41 46.51 -57.90
C LYS A 3 19.84 45.52 -56.82
N ALA A 4 20.20 46.01 -55.63
CA ALA A 4 20.44 45.21 -54.44
C ALA A 4 19.16 45.19 -53.59
N PHE A 5 18.66 43.99 -53.26
CA PHE A 5 17.59 43.78 -52.29
C PHE A 5 18.24 43.47 -50.93
N LEU A 6 17.92 44.27 -49.92
CA LEU A 6 18.22 43.98 -48.51
C LEU A 6 17.08 43.14 -47.93
N PHE A 7 17.38 41.92 -47.49
CA PHE A 7 16.51 41.14 -46.61
C PHE A 7 16.99 41.34 -45.17
N ALA A 8 16.16 41.97 -44.34
CA ALA A 8 16.32 41.97 -42.88
C ALA A 8 15.59 40.75 -42.33
N ALA A 9 16.32 39.79 -41.79
CA ALA A 9 15.74 38.65 -41.06
C ALA A 9 15.67 39.01 -39.57
N SER A 10 14.47 39.27 -39.07
CA SER A 10 14.19 39.39 -37.64
C SER A 10 13.99 38.01 -37.05
N ALA A 11 14.92 37.56 -36.20
CA ALA A 11 14.74 36.33 -35.43
C ALA A 11 13.79 36.61 -34.25
N ALA A 12 12.58 36.09 -34.32
CA ALA A 12 11.65 36.08 -33.20
C ALA A 12 12.03 34.92 -32.26
N VAL A 13 12.51 35.24 -31.06
CA VAL A 13 12.68 34.28 -29.97
C VAL A 13 11.29 33.97 -29.41
N LEU A 14 10.76 32.79 -29.75
CA LEU A 14 9.52 32.28 -29.15
C LEU A 14 9.85 31.76 -27.73
N CYS A 15 9.61 32.57 -26.71
CA CYS A 15 9.44 32.07 -25.35
C CYS A 15 8.19 31.19 -25.31
N SER A 16 8.37 29.87 -25.29
CA SER A 16 7.31 28.94 -24.94
C SER A 16 7.01 29.11 -23.45
N CYS A 17 5.93 29.85 -23.13
CA CYS A 17 5.34 29.79 -21.80
C CYS A 17 4.69 28.41 -21.65
N SER A 18 5.26 27.53 -20.83
CA SER A 18 4.59 26.28 -20.46
C SER A 18 3.26 26.61 -19.77
N THR A 19 2.14 26.15 -20.32
CA THR A 19 0.79 26.28 -19.73
C THR A 19 0.55 25.30 -18.58
N GLN A 20 1.57 24.54 -18.17
CA GLN A 20 1.46 23.62 -17.04
C GLN A 20 1.27 24.40 -15.73
N PRO A 21 0.36 23.93 -14.84
CA PRO A 21 0.27 24.43 -13.48
C PRO A 21 1.64 24.40 -12.81
N LYS A 22 1.90 25.30 -11.86
CA LYS A 22 3.18 25.40 -11.16
C LYS A 22 2.97 25.28 -9.67
N TYR A 23 3.96 24.72 -8.99
CA TYR A 23 4.07 24.82 -7.55
C TYR A 23 5.13 25.86 -7.17
N VAL A 24 4.94 26.46 -6.01
CA VAL A 24 5.95 27.21 -5.28
C VAL A 24 5.92 26.72 -3.85
N VAL A 25 7.08 26.38 -3.28
CA VAL A 25 7.22 26.06 -1.86
C VAL A 25 8.08 27.15 -1.24
N GLU A 26 7.56 27.82 -0.22
CA GLU A 26 8.25 28.88 0.51
C GLU A 26 8.40 28.46 1.97
N GLY A 27 9.64 28.26 2.42
CA GLY A 27 9.95 27.93 3.80
C GLY A 27 10.48 29.14 4.57
N ASP A 28 10.04 29.28 5.81
CA ASP A 28 10.58 30.21 6.81
C ASP A 28 10.72 29.46 8.15
N ILE A 29 11.89 28.87 8.36
CA ILE A 29 12.16 27.98 9.47
C ILE A 29 13.23 28.61 10.36
N ALA A 30 12.87 28.89 11.60
CA ALA A 30 13.76 29.56 12.54
C ALA A 30 15.05 28.75 12.76
N GLY A 31 16.20 29.39 12.53
CA GLY A 31 17.52 28.80 12.75
C GLY A 31 17.96 27.74 11.73
N LEU A 32 17.18 27.50 10.67
CA LEU A 32 17.58 26.60 9.60
C LEU A 32 18.69 27.24 8.75
N GLU A 33 19.73 26.47 8.46
CA GLU A 33 20.88 26.89 7.66
C GLU A 33 21.25 25.77 6.67
N GLY A 34 22.14 26.09 5.72
CA GLY A 34 22.65 25.10 4.77
C GLY A 34 21.77 24.93 3.54
N THR A 35 21.36 23.71 3.22
CA THR A 35 20.62 23.37 2.00
C THR A 35 19.48 22.42 2.33
N VAL A 36 18.29 22.74 1.84
CA VAL A 36 17.13 21.85 1.89
C VAL A 36 17.01 21.13 0.56
N TYR A 37 16.67 19.85 0.62
CA TYR A 37 16.49 18.97 -0.53
C TYR A 37 15.04 18.53 -0.61
N LEU A 38 14.45 18.62 -1.79
CA LEU A 38 13.11 18.14 -2.10
C LEU A 38 13.22 16.74 -2.69
N PHE A 39 12.55 15.78 -2.06
CA PHE A 39 12.52 14.39 -2.48
C PHE A 39 11.09 13.93 -2.78
N GLN A 40 10.98 13.00 -3.72
CA GLN A 40 9.81 12.16 -3.90
C GLN A 40 10.25 10.70 -3.70
N GLN A 41 9.75 10.06 -2.64
CA GLN A 41 10.29 8.77 -2.18
C GLN A 41 11.83 8.90 -1.99
N ASP A 42 12.62 8.03 -2.63
CA ASP A 42 14.08 8.05 -2.55
C ASP A 42 14.74 8.93 -3.65
N SER A 43 13.94 9.53 -4.53
CA SER A 43 14.44 10.32 -5.65
C SER A 43 14.60 11.80 -5.29
N LEU A 44 15.81 12.34 -5.45
CA LEU A 44 16.07 13.77 -5.32
C LEU A 44 15.45 14.53 -6.49
N ILE A 45 14.57 15.47 -6.19
CA ILE A 45 13.88 16.32 -7.16
C ILE A 45 14.61 17.65 -7.36
N ASP A 46 14.93 18.34 -6.26
CA ASP A 46 15.56 19.66 -6.30
C ASP A 46 16.29 19.98 -4.98
N SER A 47 17.04 21.09 -4.95
CA SER A 47 17.70 21.60 -3.75
C SER A 47 17.65 23.12 -3.70
N ALA A 48 17.50 23.69 -2.50
CA ALA A 48 17.47 25.12 -2.26
C ALA A 48 18.42 25.50 -1.12
N VAL A 49 19.29 26.48 -1.38
CA VAL A 49 20.14 27.08 -0.34
C VAL A 49 19.27 27.88 0.63
N VAL A 50 19.46 27.65 1.92
CA VAL A 50 18.78 28.37 2.98
C VAL A 50 19.49 29.70 3.22
N LYS A 51 18.72 30.79 3.31
CA LYS A 51 19.22 32.13 3.65
C LYS A 51 18.39 32.69 4.78
N SER A 52 18.99 32.81 5.96
CA SER A 52 18.33 33.33 7.17
C SER A 52 17.03 32.57 7.48
N GLY A 53 17.11 31.23 7.53
CA GLY A 53 15.95 30.36 7.75
C GLY A 53 15.02 30.16 6.54
N LYS A 54 15.24 30.91 5.44
CA LYS A 54 14.33 30.91 4.28
C LYS A 54 14.85 30.11 3.11
N PHE A 55 13.97 29.35 2.48
CA PHE A 55 14.26 28.62 1.24
C PHE A 55 13.06 28.67 0.30
N ARG A 56 13.30 28.41 -0.99
CA ARG A 56 12.25 28.42 -1.99
C ARG A 56 12.48 27.36 -3.06
N PHE A 57 11.46 26.59 -3.37
CA PHE A 57 11.39 25.72 -4.54
C PHE A 57 10.31 26.22 -5.50
N SER A 58 10.49 25.99 -6.79
CA SER A 58 9.42 26.21 -7.77
C SER A 58 9.65 25.39 -9.01
N GLY A 59 8.58 24.80 -9.53
CA GLY A 59 8.65 23.95 -10.72
C GLY A 59 7.29 23.73 -11.35
N PRO A 60 7.22 22.97 -12.46
CA PRO A 60 5.96 22.49 -12.98
C PRO A 60 5.30 21.57 -11.92
N ALA A 61 4.01 21.75 -11.69
CA ALA A 61 3.23 20.85 -10.86
C ALA A 61 2.69 19.70 -11.71
N GLY A 62 3.03 18.47 -11.31
CA GLY A 62 2.43 17.25 -11.83
C GLY A 62 1.13 16.91 -11.10
N ALA A 63 0.75 15.63 -11.14
CA ALA A 63 -0.29 15.11 -10.24
C ALA A 63 0.14 15.33 -8.78
N PRO A 64 -0.79 15.70 -7.88
CA PRO A 64 -0.47 15.84 -6.46
C PRO A 64 0.17 14.57 -5.89
N ALA A 65 1.21 14.73 -5.07
CA ALA A 65 1.89 13.60 -4.44
C ALA A 65 2.61 14.03 -3.15
N MET A 66 2.79 13.08 -2.24
CA MET A 66 3.62 13.27 -1.05
C MET A 66 5.09 13.48 -1.42
N HIS A 67 5.68 14.52 -0.84
CA HIS A 67 7.09 14.87 -0.96
C HIS A 67 7.71 15.09 0.41
N TYR A 68 9.04 15.03 0.45
CA TYR A 68 9.84 15.18 1.66
C TYR A 68 10.81 16.33 1.48
N LEU A 69 10.98 17.14 2.52
CA LEU A 69 12.03 18.14 2.62
C LEU A 69 13.01 17.73 3.71
N LEU A 70 14.28 17.56 3.33
CA LEU A 70 15.35 17.10 4.22
C LEU A 70 16.53 18.07 4.19
N ASP A 71 17.31 18.17 5.27
CA ASP A 71 18.57 18.94 5.32
C ASP A 71 19.83 18.10 5.02
N SER A 72 19.68 16.81 4.71
CA SER A 72 20.81 15.94 4.33
C SER A 72 20.45 14.98 3.20
N ARG A 73 21.48 14.49 2.49
CA ARG A 73 21.35 13.55 1.35
C ARG A 73 21.74 12.11 1.68
N ASP A 74 22.62 11.90 2.67
CA ASP A 74 23.44 10.68 2.77
C ASP A 74 23.29 9.93 4.12
N GLY A 75 22.09 9.92 4.71
CA GLY A 75 21.83 9.21 5.98
C GLY A 75 22.55 9.80 7.20
N GLN A 76 23.01 11.04 7.10
CA GLN A 76 23.50 11.83 8.23
C GLN A 76 22.35 12.18 9.18
N PRO A 77 22.62 12.47 10.46
CA PRO A 77 21.58 12.96 11.37
C PRO A 77 20.90 14.19 10.76
N GLN A 78 19.60 14.08 10.53
CA GLN A 78 18.78 15.18 9.98
C GLN A 78 18.29 16.04 11.14
N ALA A 79 18.59 17.33 11.12
CA ALA A 79 17.99 18.30 12.04
C ALA A 79 16.64 18.80 11.50
N PHE A 80 16.40 18.62 10.21
CA PHE A 80 15.18 19.03 9.53
C PHE A 80 14.68 17.91 8.61
N ALA A 81 13.48 17.42 8.92
CA ALA A 81 12.69 16.58 8.03
C ALA A 81 11.23 17.04 8.08
N MET A 82 10.56 17.06 6.94
CA MET A 82 9.15 17.39 6.87
C MET A 82 8.50 16.77 5.64
N GLN A 83 7.22 16.44 5.74
CA GLN A 83 6.40 16.00 4.62
C GLN A 83 5.49 17.14 4.16
N LEU A 84 5.19 17.17 2.86
CA LEU A 84 4.17 18.04 2.28
C LEU A 84 3.49 17.37 1.10
N ILE A 85 2.28 17.82 0.78
CA ILE A 85 1.61 17.47 -0.47
C ILE A 85 2.05 18.50 -1.52
N LEU A 86 2.84 18.08 -2.50
CA LEU A 86 3.23 18.97 -3.59
C LEU A 86 2.07 19.04 -4.60
N GLU A 87 1.45 20.19 -4.71
CA GLU A 87 0.32 20.44 -5.60
C GLU A 87 0.40 21.84 -6.24
N PRO A 88 -0.38 22.15 -7.30
CA PRO A 88 -0.39 23.48 -7.88
C PRO A 88 -0.78 24.55 -6.86
N GLY A 89 0.00 25.62 -6.78
CA GLY A 89 -0.23 26.72 -5.84
C GLY A 89 1.03 27.16 -5.11
N THR A 90 0.84 28.00 -4.08
CA THR A 90 1.94 28.45 -3.22
C THR A 90 1.79 27.80 -1.85
N ILE A 91 2.70 26.90 -1.54
CA ILE A 91 2.78 26.16 -0.29
C ILE A 91 3.72 26.93 0.64
N SER A 92 3.20 27.36 1.78
CA SER A 92 3.94 28.08 2.82
C SER A 92 4.26 27.13 3.96
N ILE A 93 5.53 27.13 4.38
CA ILE A 93 6.01 26.34 5.51
C ILE A 93 6.59 27.29 6.55
N LYS A 94 6.07 27.26 7.76
CA LYS A 94 6.53 28.14 8.85
C LYS A 94 6.68 27.38 10.15
N SER A 95 7.68 27.75 10.96
CA SER A 95 7.70 27.38 12.37
C SER A 95 6.47 27.96 13.08
N ASP A 96 5.92 27.19 14.03
CA ASP A 96 4.92 27.70 14.97
C ASP A 96 5.53 28.85 15.79
N ALA A 97 4.69 29.82 16.19
CA ALA A 97 5.12 31.01 16.89
C ALA A 97 5.53 30.72 18.34
N ASP A 98 4.90 29.73 18.96
CA ASP A 98 5.06 29.37 20.37
C ASP A 98 5.99 28.16 20.55
N ASP A 99 6.00 27.22 19.60
CA ASP A 99 6.89 26.05 19.61
C ASP A 99 7.71 25.92 18.30
N PRO A 100 8.98 26.35 18.28
CA PRO A 100 9.84 26.26 17.10
C PRO A 100 10.04 24.84 16.54
N GLN A 101 9.72 23.79 17.31
CA GLN A 101 9.76 22.40 16.84
C GLN A 101 8.53 22.04 16.00
N VAL A 102 7.40 22.73 16.20
CA VAL A 102 6.18 22.58 15.41
C VAL A 102 6.29 23.41 14.15
N ARG A 103 5.77 22.88 13.05
CA ARG A 103 5.78 23.52 11.74
C ARG A 103 4.41 23.38 11.11
N HIS A 104 3.99 24.40 10.40
CA HIS A 104 2.72 24.42 9.68
C HIS A 104 2.97 24.46 8.19
N THR A 105 2.23 23.65 7.45
CA THR A 105 2.25 23.64 5.98
C THR A 105 0.88 24.05 5.47
N THR A 106 0.78 25.20 4.81
CA THR A 106 -0.49 25.83 4.42
C THR A 106 -0.41 26.48 3.05
N GLY A 107 -1.52 27.04 2.56
CA GLY A 107 -1.59 27.86 1.34
C GLY A 107 -2.07 27.11 0.10
N THR A 108 -2.34 25.81 0.22
CA THR A 108 -2.98 25.00 -0.82
C THR A 108 -3.99 24.03 -0.21
N PRO A 109 -5.06 23.64 -0.94
CA PRO A 109 -6.20 22.93 -0.34
C PRO A 109 -5.84 21.64 0.40
N ALA A 110 -4.97 20.80 -0.16
CA ALA A 110 -4.62 19.53 0.46
C ALA A 110 -3.72 19.74 1.70
N ASN A 111 -2.79 20.69 1.65
CA ASN A 111 -1.95 21.00 2.81
C ASN A 111 -2.76 21.67 3.93
N ASP A 112 -3.66 22.60 3.61
CA ASP A 112 -4.55 23.24 4.58
C ASP A 112 -5.46 22.20 5.27
N ALA A 113 -5.98 21.23 4.51
CA ALA A 113 -6.76 20.13 5.07
C ALA A 113 -5.92 19.21 5.97
N ALA A 114 -4.69 18.90 5.57
CA ALA A 114 -3.75 18.10 6.37
C ALA A 114 -3.38 18.81 7.69
N GLU A 115 -3.16 20.11 7.65
CA GLU A 115 -2.89 20.94 8.83
C GLU A 115 -4.10 20.92 9.78
N ALA A 116 -5.31 21.13 9.25
CA ALA A 116 -6.53 21.11 10.04
C ALA A 116 -6.77 19.73 10.70
N TYR A 117 -6.55 18.64 9.96
CA TYR A 117 -6.64 17.29 10.50
C TYR A 117 -5.59 17.02 11.58
N THR A 118 -4.34 17.45 11.36
CA THR A 118 -3.25 17.31 12.34
C THR A 118 -3.55 18.08 13.61
N ALA A 119 -4.09 19.30 13.50
CA ALA A 119 -4.49 20.10 14.65
C ALA A 119 -5.64 19.43 15.43
N ALA A 120 -6.68 18.94 14.73
CA ALA A 120 -7.82 18.27 15.34
C ALA A 120 -7.44 16.94 16.02
N SER A 121 -6.53 16.18 15.43
CA SER A 121 -6.08 14.88 15.93
C SER A 121 -5.07 14.97 17.08
N ARG A 122 -4.32 16.08 17.21
CA ARG A 122 -3.23 16.22 18.19
C ARG A 122 -3.68 15.95 19.64
N ALA A 123 -4.81 16.52 20.05
CA ALA A 123 -5.32 16.35 21.41
C ALA A 123 -5.68 14.89 21.69
N LEU A 124 -6.38 14.26 20.74
CA LEU A 124 -6.77 12.85 20.82
C LEU A 124 -5.56 11.93 20.91
N ILE A 125 -4.52 12.13 20.09
CA ILE A 125 -3.27 11.33 20.14
C ILE A 125 -2.57 11.50 21.49
N THR A 126 -2.52 12.73 21.98
CA THR A 126 -1.84 13.06 23.23
C THR A 126 -2.53 12.35 24.40
N GLU A 127 -3.86 12.42 24.46
CA GLU A 127 -4.66 11.74 25.47
C GLU A 127 -4.55 10.22 25.35
N TYR A 128 -4.64 9.66 24.14
CA TYR A 128 -4.54 8.22 23.92
C TYR A 128 -3.23 7.62 24.46
N ARG A 129 -2.11 8.34 24.25
CA ARG A 129 -0.76 7.93 24.65
C ARG A 129 -0.47 8.17 26.13
N ASP A 130 -1.30 8.92 26.84
CA ASP A 130 -1.12 9.14 28.27
C ASP A 130 -1.33 7.82 29.02
N ALA A 131 -0.38 7.49 29.90
CA ALA A 131 -0.43 6.29 30.73
C ALA A 131 -1.60 6.34 31.73
N ALA A 132 -2.08 7.54 32.09
CA ALA A 132 -3.23 7.74 32.97
C ALA A 132 -4.57 7.50 32.27
N THR A 133 -4.61 7.46 30.93
CA THR A 133 -5.84 7.23 30.17
C THR A 133 -6.32 5.79 30.38
N THR A 134 -7.61 5.64 30.64
CA THR A 134 -8.24 4.32 30.85
C THR A 134 -8.48 3.62 29.51
N ASP A 135 -8.58 2.29 29.53
CA ASP A 135 -8.85 1.51 28.30
C ASP A 135 -10.20 1.92 27.66
N GLN A 136 -11.24 2.12 28.47
CA GLN A 136 -12.53 2.61 27.99
C GLN A 136 -12.41 3.99 27.30
N ARG A 137 -11.53 4.88 27.80
CA ARG A 137 -11.31 6.17 27.16
C ARG A 137 -10.52 6.02 25.86
N ARG A 138 -9.57 5.08 25.79
CA ARG A 138 -8.83 4.77 24.56
C ARG A 138 -9.76 4.26 23.46
N GLU A 139 -10.68 3.35 23.78
CA GLU A 139 -11.72 2.87 22.84
C GLU A 139 -12.58 4.04 22.32
N ALA A 140 -13.02 4.95 23.21
CA ALA A 140 -13.79 6.13 22.80
C ALA A 140 -12.96 7.09 21.91
N ILE A 141 -11.67 7.26 22.19
CA ILE A 141 -10.76 8.07 21.34
C ILE A 141 -10.59 7.44 19.96
N GLU A 142 -10.53 6.11 19.86
CA GLU A 142 -10.48 5.39 18.59
C GLU A 142 -11.73 5.69 17.73
N GLU A 143 -12.93 5.61 18.32
CA GLU A 143 -14.18 6.00 17.65
C GLU A 143 -14.18 7.48 17.20
N GLU A 144 -13.68 8.39 18.05
CA GLU A 144 -13.54 9.81 17.70
C GLU A 144 -12.55 10.01 16.53
N PHE A 145 -11.46 9.25 16.51
CA PHE A 145 -10.46 9.25 15.45
C PHE A 145 -11.02 8.76 14.11
N GLU A 146 -11.79 7.68 14.14
CA GLU A 146 -12.47 7.12 12.98
C GLU A 146 -13.47 8.13 12.42
N GLN A 147 -14.28 8.75 13.29
CA GLN A 147 -15.23 9.78 12.89
C GLN A 147 -14.52 11.00 12.28
N LEU A 148 -13.44 11.48 12.91
CA LEU A 148 -12.63 12.58 12.37
C LEU A 148 -12.09 12.23 10.98
N THR A 149 -11.57 11.02 10.81
CA THR A 149 -11.03 10.52 9.53
C THR A 149 -12.12 10.46 8.46
N ARG A 150 -13.29 9.87 8.77
CA ARG A 150 -14.42 9.79 7.85
C ARG A 150 -14.91 11.17 7.40
N THR A 151 -15.15 12.08 8.34
CA THR A 151 -15.60 13.45 8.02
C THR A 151 -14.54 14.20 7.21
N SER A 152 -13.25 14.00 7.50
CA SER A 152 -12.17 14.63 6.76
C SER A 152 -12.08 14.10 5.32
N VAL A 153 -12.26 12.80 5.11
CA VAL A 153 -12.37 12.21 3.77
C VAL A 153 -13.58 12.79 3.00
N GLU A 154 -14.74 12.88 3.63
CA GLU A 154 -15.96 13.45 3.04
C GLU A 154 -15.81 14.92 2.65
N ALA A 155 -15.12 15.71 3.46
CA ALA A 155 -14.87 17.12 3.19
C ALA A 155 -13.81 17.37 2.10
N ASN A 156 -12.99 16.37 1.75
CA ASN A 156 -11.81 16.52 0.90
C ASN A 156 -11.80 15.58 -0.31
N ARG A 157 -12.99 15.30 -0.88
CA ARG A 157 -13.16 14.39 -2.04
C ARG A 157 -12.57 14.90 -3.34
N ASP A 158 -12.22 16.17 -3.40
CA ASP A 158 -11.72 16.88 -4.57
C ASP A 158 -10.22 17.14 -4.52
N ASN A 159 -9.55 16.78 -3.42
CA ASN A 159 -8.12 17.01 -3.23
C ASN A 159 -7.37 15.78 -2.70
N PHE A 160 -6.04 15.84 -2.80
CA PHE A 160 -5.19 14.69 -2.53
C PHE A 160 -5.12 14.31 -1.05
N PHE A 161 -5.45 15.20 -0.13
CA PHE A 161 -5.47 14.85 1.29
C PHE A 161 -6.57 13.84 1.61
N GLY A 162 -7.77 14.00 1.02
CA GLY A 162 -8.83 13.01 1.16
C GLY A 162 -8.42 11.63 0.61
N VAL A 163 -7.64 11.61 -0.49
CA VAL A 163 -7.05 10.38 -1.04
C VAL A 163 -6.11 9.72 -0.04
N MET A 164 -5.23 10.50 0.60
CA MET A 164 -4.27 9.99 1.59
C MET A 164 -4.93 9.41 2.84
N LEU A 165 -6.13 9.87 3.21
CA LEU A 165 -6.88 9.34 4.34
C LEU A 165 -7.72 8.09 4.00
N MET A 166 -7.92 7.77 2.72
CA MET A 166 -8.76 6.64 2.32
C MET A 166 -8.27 5.27 2.84
N PRO A 167 -6.97 4.94 2.83
CA PRO A 167 -6.49 3.69 3.41
C PRO A 167 -6.86 3.51 4.89
N ASN A 168 -6.85 4.59 5.67
CA ASN A 168 -7.25 4.57 7.09
C ASN A 168 -8.75 4.31 7.22
N MET A 169 -9.57 4.98 6.41
CA MET A 169 -11.02 4.75 6.40
C MET A 169 -11.35 3.34 5.90
N ALA A 170 -10.61 2.80 4.93
CA ALA A 170 -10.86 1.51 4.31
C ALA A 170 -10.67 0.31 5.25
N TYR A 171 -9.94 0.47 6.36
CA TYR A 171 -9.72 -0.59 7.33
C TYR A 171 -11.03 -1.09 7.97
N GLU A 172 -12.02 -0.21 8.11
CA GLU A 172 -13.33 -0.48 8.72
C GLU A 172 -14.44 -0.79 7.70
N LEU A 173 -14.10 -0.87 6.41
CA LEU A 173 -15.08 -1.00 5.33
C LEU A 173 -14.99 -2.36 4.65
N SER A 174 -16.14 -2.89 4.26
CA SER A 174 -16.19 -3.98 3.30
C SER A 174 -15.63 -3.55 1.94
N GLU A 175 -15.22 -4.53 1.12
CA GLU A 175 -14.71 -4.28 -0.22
C GLU A 175 -15.68 -3.46 -1.07
N GLN A 176 -16.99 -3.73 -0.97
CA GLN A 176 -18.00 -2.97 -1.70
C GLN A 176 -18.10 -1.52 -1.20
N GLU A 177 -18.07 -1.32 0.13
CA GLU A 177 -18.09 0.02 0.70
C GLU A 177 -16.85 0.83 0.30
N ILE A 178 -15.66 0.21 0.23
CA ILE A 178 -14.45 0.85 -0.29
C ILE A 178 -14.69 1.36 -1.71
N LEU A 179 -15.23 0.52 -2.60
CA LEU A 179 -15.51 0.91 -3.99
C LEU A 179 -16.52 2.06 -4.08
N ASP A 180 -17.57 2.00 -3.26
CA ASP A 180 -18.59 3.05 -3.18
C ASP A 180 -18.02 4.37 -2.64
N GLN A 181 -17.08 4.31 -1.69
CA GLN A 181 -16.37 5.49 -1.21
C GLN A 181 -15.44 6.06 -2.29
N ILE A 182 -14.68 5.24 -3.01
CA ILE A 182 -13.80 5.71 -4.10
C ILE A 182 -14.61 6.42 -5.19
N ALA A 183 -15.80 5.91 -5.54
CA ALA A 183 -16.67 6.49 -6.57
C ALA A 183 -17.17 7.92 -6.23
N LYS A 184 -17.10 8.35 -4.97
CA LYS A 184 -17.50 9.70 -4.52
C LYS A 184 -16.38 10.74 -4.66
N PHE A 185 -15.13 10.32 -4.91
CA PHE A 185 -14.04 11.25 -5.20
C PHE A 185 -14.22 11.93 -6.55
N SER A 186 -13.59 13.09 -6.75
CA SER A 186 -13.56 13.72 -8.08
C SER A 186 -12.93 12.78 -9.12
N PRO A 187 -13.30 12.89 -10.40
CA PRO A 187 -12.75 12.04 -11.45
C PRO A 187 -11.21 12.06 -11.49
N GLU A 188 -10.59 13.20 -11.23
CA GLU A 188 -9.14 13.36 -11.16
C GLU A 188 -8.55 12.57 -9.98
N MET A 189 -9.16 12.65 -8.79
CA MET A 189 -8.69 11.95 -7.60
C MET A 189 -8.86 10.42 -7.74
N GLN A 190 -9.91 9.95 -8.43
CA GLN A 190 -10.09 8.53 -8.73
C GLN A 190 -8.98 7.93 -9.59
N GLN A 191 -8.23 8.75 -10.33
CA GLN A 191 -7.09 8.32 -11.16
C GLN A 191 -5.74 8.39 -10.44
N THR A 192 -5.72 8.80 -9.16
CA THR A 192 -4.50 8.74 -8.35
C THR A 192 -4.05 7.30 -8.17
N LYS A 193 -2.74 7.11 -8.03
CA LYS A 193 -2.15 5.78 -7.83
C LYS A 193 -2.77 5.10 -6.62
N GLU A 194 -2.92 5.85 -5.53
CA GLU A 194 -3.45 5.42 -4.25
C GLU A 194 -4.88 4.86 -4.38
N LEU A 195 -5.80 5.60 -5.02
CA LEU A 195 -7.18 5.13 -5.18
C LEU A 195 -7.32 4.03 -6.22
N THR A 196 -6.53 4.06 -7.30
CA THR A 196 -6.57 2.99 -8.32
C THR A 196 -6.04 1.67 -7.75
N GLU A 197 -4.98 1.69 -6.96
CA GLU A 197 -4.44 0.51 -6.26
C GLU A 197 -5.41 -0.01 -5.18
N LEU A 198 -6.00 0.89 -4.40
CA LEU A 198 -7.00 0.52 -3.40
C LEU A 198 -8.25 -0.10 -4.05
N LYS A 199 -8.73 0.51 -5.15
CA LYS A 199 -9.84 -0.01 -5.95
C LYS A 199 -9.53 -1.40 -6.49
N ALA A 200 -8.39 -1.57 -7.15
CA ALA A 200 -7.98 -2.85 -7.71
C ALA A 200 -7.88 -3.92 -6.63
N THR A 201 -7.34 -3.57 -5.46
CA THR A 201 -7.27 -4.48 -4.30
C THR A 201 -8.66 -4.90 -3.84
N ALA A 202 -9.59 -3.97 -3.66
CA ALA A 202 -10.96 -4.27 -3.24
C ALA A 202 -11.72 -5.13 -4.26
N GLU A 203 -11.57 -4.83 -5.56
CA GLU A 203 -12.14 -5.63 -6.64
C GLU A 203 -11.60 -7.07 -6.64
N GLN A 204 -10.30 -7.25 -6.42
CA GLN A 204 -9.69 -8.59 -6.37
C GLN A 204 -10.08 -9.36 -5.12
N LYS A 205 -10.10 -8.72 -3.94
CA LYS A 205 -10.59 -9.36 -2.71
C LYS A 205 -12.01 -9.89 -2.88
N LYS A 206 -12.90 -9.08 -3.49
CA LYS A 206 -14.27 -9.48 -3.80
C LYS A 206 -14.36 -10.69 -4.74
N ARG A 207 -13.41 -10.86 -5.66
CA ARG A 207 -13.32 -12.05 -6.54
C ARG A 207 -12.79 -13.30 -5.84
N THR A 208 -12.23 -13.15 -4.64
CA THR A 208 -11.66 -14.24 -3.84
C THR A 208 -12.37 -14.44 -2.51
N ASP A 209 -13.57 -13.86 -2.38
CA ASP A 209 -14.42 -14.09 -1.21
C ASP A 209 -15.02 -15.49 -1.19
N VAL A 210 -15.48 -15.88 0.00
CA VAL A 210 -16.21 -17.14 0.19
C VAL A 210 -17.45 -17.14 -0.72
N GLY A 211 -17.61 -18.23 -1.46
CA GLY A 211 -18.66 -18.43 -2.46
C GLY A 211 -18.25 -18.06 -3.89
N GLN A 212 -17.10 -17.41 -4.10
CA GLN A 212 -16.58 -17.13 -5.44
C GLN A 212 -15.84 -18.33 -6.02
N PRO A 213 -15.78 -18.47 -7.36
CA PRO A 213 -14.94 -19.45 -8.00
C PRO A 213 -13.46 -19.15 -7.76
N TYR A 214 -12.62 -20.19 -7.70
CA TYR A 214 -11.18 -20.01 -7.63
C TYR A 214 -10.62 -19.37 -8.91
N ILE A 215 -9.43 -18.76 -8.79
CA ILE A 215 -8.67 -18.25 -9.92
C ILE A 215 -7.52 -19.22 -10.17
N ASN A 216 -7.38 -19.73 -11.40
CA ASN A 216 -6.33 -20.71 -11.67
C ASN A 216 -4.94 -20.11 -11.48
N ILE A 217 -4.07 -20.82 -10.76
CA ILE A 217 -2.65 -20.49 -10.58
C ILE A 217 -1.85 -21.44 -11.46
N LEU A 218 -0.89 -20.92 -12.21
CA LEU A 218 0.01 -21.71 -13.05
C LEU A 218 1.44 -21.33 -12.70
N GLN A 219 2.12 -22.17 -11.94
CA GLN A 219 3.49 -21.93 -11.49
C GLN A 219 4.32 -23.21 -11.55
N SER A 220 5.64 -23.05 -11.52
CA SER A 220 6.56 -24.18 -11.64
C SER A 220 6.76 -24.90 -10.31
N ASP A 221 6.81 -26.22 -10.33
CA ASP A 221 7.25 -27.05 -9.21
C ASP A 221 8.78 -27.05 -9.05
N ALA A 222 9.29 -27.89 -8.14
CA ALA A 222 10.72 -28.04 -7.90
C ALA A 222 11.48 -28.53 -9.14
N GLU A 223 10.86 -29.33 -10.00
CA GLU A 223 11.43 -29.88 -11.23
C GLU A 223 11.32 -28.90 -12.42
N GLY A 224 10.66 -27.75 -12.24
CA GLY A 224 10.43 -26.76 -13.28
C GLY A 224 9.23 -27.09 -14.18
N GLN A 225 8.38 -28.03 -13.79
CA GLN A 225 7.16 -28.36 -14.49
C GLN A 225 6.04 -27.44 -14.02
N ILE A 226 5.23 -26.95 -14.96
CA ILE A 226 4.07 -26.14 -14.61
C ILE A 226 3.02 -27.05 -13.99
N VAL A 227 2.67 -26.78 -12.74
CA VAL A 227 1.51 -27.35 -12.07
C VAL A 227 0.43 -26.28 -12.03
N THR A 228 -0.80 -26.64 -12.35
CA THR A 228 -1.93 -25.71 -12.31
C THR A 228 -2.84 -26.03 -11.13
N LEU A 229 -3.40 -25.01 -10.49
CA LEU A 229 -4.38 -25.21 -9.43
C LEU A 229 -5.61 -25.97 -9.95
N THR A 230 -6.03 -25.71 -11.19
CA THR A 230 -7.07 -26.49 -11.88
C THR A 230 -6.75 -27.98 -11.90
N SER A 231 -5.52 -28.39 -12.26
CA SER A 231 -5.14 -29.82 -12.29
C SER A 231 -5.23 -30.51 -10.92
N VAL A 232 -5.08 -29.74 -9.84
CA VAL A 232 -5.17 -30.25 -8.47
C VAL A 232 -6.62 -30.34 -8.00
N ILE A 233 -7.44 -29.34 -8.31
CA ILE A 233 -8.87 -29.32 -7.97
C ILE A 233 -9.65 -30.36 -8.77
N GLU A 234 -9.35 -30.53 -10.05
CA GLU A 234 -10.03 -31.50 -10.92
C GLU A 234 -9.63 -32.96 -10.66
N ASN A 235 -8.59 -33.19 -9.83
CA ASN A 235 -8.25 -34.55 -9.41
C ASN A 235 -9.40 -35.13 -8.56
N PRO A 236 -10.06 -36.22 -8.99
CA PRO A 236 -11.22 -36.77 -8.29
C PRO A 236 -10.91 -37.32 -6.89
N ALA A 237 -9.64 -37.51 -6.55
CA ALA A 237 -9.23 -37.85 -5.19
C ALA A 237 -9.38 -36.64 -4.24
N ASN A 238 -9.33 -35.41 -4.76
CA ASN A 238 -9.34 -34.18 -3.99
C ASN A 238 -10.76 -33.64 -3.89
N LYS A 239 -11.28 -33.60 -2.66
CA LYS A 239 -12.58 -33.02 -2.32
C LYS A 239 -12.45 -31.55 -1.88
N TYR A 240 -11.34 -31.25 -1.22
CA TYR A 240 -10.97 -29.89 -0.81
C TYR A 240 -9.48 -29.66 -1.04
N THR A 241 -9.14 -28.52 -1.62
CA THR A 241 -7.76 -28.08 -1.84
C THR A 241 -7.51 -26.80 -1.07
N LEU A 242 -6.51 -26.78 -0.19
CA LEU A 242 -6.03 -25.57 0.45
C LEU A 242 -4.94 -24.93 -0.41
N VAL A 243 -5.20 -23.73 -0.94
CA VAL A 243 -4.14 -22.90 -1.53
C VAL A 243 -3.45 -22.16 -0.40
N ASP A 244 -2.18 -22.45 -0.15
CA ASP A 244 -1.40 -21.91 0.95
C ASP A 244 -0.27 -21.01 0.43
N PHE A 245 -0.35 -19.71 0.70
CA PHE A 245 0.65 -18.72 0.32
C PHE A 245 1.64 -18.53 1.45
N TRP A 246 2.92 -18.84 1.19
CA TRP A 246 3.96 -18.90 2.22
C TRP A 246 5.33 -18.51 1.68
N ALA A 247 6.35 -18.42 2.54
CA ALA A 247 7.74 -18.32 2.11
C ALA A 247 8.69 -18.82 3.21
N SER A 248 9.88 -19.29 2.84
CA SER A 248 10.88 -19.82 3.80
C SER A 248 11.36 -18.79 4.83
N TRP A 249 11.37 -17.51 4.46
CA TRP A 249 11.78 -16.40 5.32
C TRP A 249 10.65 -15.88 6.22
N CYS A 250 9.42 -16.36 6.05
CA CYS A 250 8.26 -15.94 6.82
C CYS A 250 8.15 -16.78 8.11
N GLY A 251 8.58 -16.21 9.24
CA GLY A 251 8.51 -16.86 10.56
C GLY A 251 7.11 -17.39 10.92
N PRO A 252 6.04 -16.58 10.83
CA PRO A 252 4.68 -17.05 11.08
C PRO A 252 4.24 -18.19 10.15
N CYS A 253 4.64 -18.17 8.87
CA CYS A 253 4.35 -19.26 7.93
C CYS A 253 4.97 -20.58 8.39
N MET A 254 6.21 -20.54 8.89
CA MET A 254 6.88 -21.72 9.47
C MET A 254 6.24 -22.18 10.77
N GLY A 255 5.61 -21.27 11.53
CA GLY A 255 4.75 -21.62 12.67
C GLY A 255 3.50 -22.42 12.27
N GLU A 256 2.95 -22.21 11.07
CA GLU A 256 1.76 -22.93 10.58
C GLU A 256 2.06 -24.32 10.03
N VAL A 257 3.31 -24.59 9.60
CA VAL A 257 3.71 -25.86 8.98
C VAL A 257 3.36 -27.10 9.82
N PRO A 258 3.59 -27.14 11.15
CA PRO A 258 3.14 -28.26 11.99
C PRO A 258 1.63 -28.54 11.88
N HIS A 259 0.80 -27.50 11.86
CA HIS A 259 -0.66 -27.61 11.75
C HIS A 259 -1.11 -28.05 10.35
N LEU A 260 -0.42 -27.57 9.31
CA LEU A 260 -0.62 -28.04 7.93
C LEU A 260 -0.31 -29.54 7.82
N LYS A 261 0.81 -29.98 8.39
CA LYS A 261 1.23 -31.40 8.38
C LYS A 261 0.25 -32.29 9.12
N GLU A 262 -0.16 -31.92 10.32
CA GLU A 262 -1.15 -32.67 11.10
C GLU A 262 -2.46 -32.83 10.32
N THR A 263 -2.99 -31.73 9.80
CA THR A 263 -4.21 -31.73 8.98
C THR A 263 -4.04 -32.60 7.74
N TYR A 264 -2.92 -32.47 7.04
CA TYR A 264 -2.62 -33.24 5.84
C TYR A 264 -2.53 -34.74 6.12
N ASP A 265 -1.71 -35.16 7.09
CA ASP A 265 -1.53 -36.57 7.42
C ASP A 265 -2.86 -37.23 7.85
N LYS A 266 -3.75 -36.46 8.51
CA LYS A 266 -5.09 -36.93 8.93
C LYS A 266 -6.10 -37.05 7.79
N PHE A 267 -6.17 -36.05 6.91
CA PHE A 267 -7.28 -35.90 5.96
C PHE A 267 -6.89 -36.12 4.50
N HIS A 268 -5.60 -36.25 4.16
CA HIS A 268 -5.18 -36.38 2.76
C HIS A 268 -5.84 -37.57 2.06
N LYS A 269 -5.81 -38.75 2.69
CA LYS A 269 -6.49 -39.95 2.20
C LYS A 269 -8.02 -39.85 2.16
N LYS A 270 -8.61 -38.83 2.79
CA LYS A 270 -10.05 -38.55 2.77
C LYS A 270 -10.42 -37.50 1.71
N GLY A 271 -9.44 -37.01 0.96
CA GLY A 271 -9.60 -36.06 -0.14
C GLY A 271 -9.25 -34.62 0.22
N PHE A 272 -8.30 -34.42 1.12
CA PHE A 272 -7.70 -33.10 1.37
C PHE A 272 -6.36 -32.98 0.64
N GLU A 273 -6.14 -31.90 -0.09
CA GLU A 273 -4.85 -31.59 -0.72
C GLU A 273 -4.40 -30.17 -0.34
N ILE A 274 -3.09 -29.93 -0.37
CA ILE A 274 -2.53 -28.60 -0.19
C ILE A 274 -1.75 -28.23 -1.45
N TYR A 275 -2.02 -27.04 -1.97
CA TYR A 275 -1.30 -26.40 -3.05
C TYR A 275 -0.50 -25.23 -2.47
N GLY A 276 0.77 -25.50 -2.12
CA GLY A 276 1.67 -24.53 -1.52
C GLY A 276 2.28 -23.61 -2.58
N VAL A 277 1.98 -22.32 -2.49
CA VAL A 277 2.50 -21.26 -3.37
C VAL A 277 3.57 -20.49 -2.61
N SER A 278 4.84 -20.70 -2.97
CA SER A 278 5.96 -20.02 -2.30
C SER A 278 6.27 -18.66 -2.93
N PHE A 279 6.41 -17.65 -2.07
CA PHE A 279 6.90 -16.30 -2.36
C PHE A 279 8.39 -16.15 -2.02
N ASP A 280 9.15 -17.24 -2.04
CA ASP A 280 10.60 -17.15 -2.03
C ASP A 280 11.12 -16.48 -3.31
N ASN A 281 12.31 -15.88 -3.24
CA ASN A 281 13.07 -15.39 -4.40
C ASN A 281 14.32 -16.26 -4.66
N ASN A 282 14.54 -17.27 -3.83
CA ASN A 282 15.72 -18.11 -3.87
C ASN A 282 15.28 -19.58 -3.83
N ARG A 283 15.54 -20.28 -4.94
CA ARG A 283 15.14 -21.67 -5.14
C ARG A 283 15.70 -22.60 -4.06
N ASP A 284 16.98 -22.44 -3.71
CA ASP A 284 17.64 -23.35 -2.78
C ASP A 284 17.07 -23.21 -1.36
N LYS A 285 16.76 -21.98 -0.93
CA LYS A 285 16.08 -21.73 0.35
C LYS A 285 14.68 -22.30 0.39
N TRP A 286 13.90 -22.10 -0.67
CA TRP A 286 12.56 -22.67 -0.79
C TRP A 286 12.59 -24.19 -0.68
N LEU A 287 13.42 -24.86 -1.47
CA LEU A 287 13.50 -26.32 -1.48
C LEU A 287 14.10 -26.90 -0.20
N ALA A 288 15.08 -26.20 0.40
CA ALA A 288 15.59 -26.58 1.72
C ALA A 288 14.47 -26.54 2.76
N ALA A 289 13.68 -25.46 2.81
CA ALA A 289 12.55 -25.36 3.73
C ALA A 289 11.50 -26.47 3.51
N VAL A 290 11.14 -26.76 2.24
CA VAL A 290 10.24 -27.88 1.89
C VAL A 290 10.76 -29.21 2.42
N LYS A 291 12.04 -29.50 2.18
CA LYS A 291 12.69 -30.74 2.59
C LYS A 291 12.81 -30.84 4.11
N ASP A 292 13.36 -29.82 4.76
CA ASP A 292 13.70 -29.83 6.18
C ASP A 292 12.44 -29.91 7.05
N ASN A 293 11.33 -29.36 6.57
CA ASN A 293 10.04 -29.45 7.24
C ASN A 293 9.21 -30.66 6.78
N GLY A 294 9.66 -31.42 5.78
CA GLY A 294 8.93 -32.58 5.26
C GLY A 294 7.53 -32.22 4.76
N MET A 295 7.43 -31.14 3.98
CA MET A 295 6.18 -30.70 3.34
C MET A 295 5.93 -31.59 2.12
N LYS A 296 5.03 -32.57 2.26
CA LYS A 296 4.81 -33.65 1.28
C LYS A 296 3.79 -33.32 0.18
N TRP A 297 3.12 -32.18 0.32
CA TRP A 297 2.09 -31.72 -0.61
C TRP A 297 2.71 -30.96 -1.78
N ILE A 298 1.87 -30.54 -2.73
CA ILE A 298 2.29 -29.85 -3.94
C ILE A 298 2.90 -28.50 -3.59
N GLN A 299 4.05 -28.20 -4.17
CA GLN A 299 4.79 -26.95 -3.95
C GLN A 299 5.11 -26.32 -5.29
N VAL A 300 4.75 -25.05 -5.46
CA VAL A 300 5.03 -24.25 -6.65
C VAL A 300 5.61 -22.88 -6.30
N SER A 301 6.37 -22.28 -7.21
CA SER A 301 6.86 -20.91 -7.06
C SER A 301 7.29 -20.32 -8.41
N ASP A 302 7.08 -19.03 -8.58
CA ASP A 302 7.70 -18.23 -9.65
C ASP A 302 9.06 -17.62 -9.24
N LEU A 303 9.47 -17.81 -7.99
CA LEU A 303 10.69 -17.22 -7.42
C LEU A 303 10.75 -15.69 -7.51
N ASN A 304 9.60 -15.02 -7.45
CA ASN A 304 9.48 -13.56 -7.63
C ASN A 304 8.74 -12.86 -6.48
N GLY A 305 8.69 -13.48 -5.30
CA GLY A 305 8.16 -12.82 -4.10
C GLY A 305 6.70 -12.44 -4.26
N PHE A 306 6.32 -11.25 -3.79
CA PHE A 306 4.96 -10.73 -3.98
C PHE A 306 4.68 -10.24 -5.40
N ASP A 307 5.69 -10.07 -6.25
CA ASP A 307 5.48 -9.64 -7.64
C ASP A 307 5.18 -10.84 -8.55
N ASN A 308 4.15 -11.61 -8.21
CA ASN A 308 3.71 -12.74 -9.03
C ASN A 308 2.20 -12.64 -9.32
N PRO A 309 1.70 -13.28 -10.41
CA PRO A 309 0.29 -13.24 -10.76
C PRO A 309 -0.63 -13.74 -9.64
N ALA A 310 -0.26 -14.83 -8.95
CA ALA A 310 -1.08 -15.41 -7.90
C ALA A 310 -1.28 -14.45 -6.71
N ALA A 311 -0.25 -13.68 -6.32
CA ALA A 311 -0.38 -12.65 -5.28
C ALA A 311 -1.38 -11.56 -5.69
N LYS A 312 -1.37 -11.14 -6.96
CA LYS A 312 -2.27 -10.10 -7.49
C LYS A 312 -3.70 -10.62 -7.63
N ASP A 313 -3.86 -11.81 -8.18
CA ASP A 313 -5.18 -12.42 -8.43
C ASP A 313 -5.91 -12.76 -7.14
N TYR A 314 -5.19 -13.23 -6.12
CA TYR A 314 -5.75 -13.52 -4.80
C TYR A 314 -5.67 -12.36 -3.81
N ALA A 315 -5.25 -11.17 -4.25
CA ALA A 315 -5.06 -9.98 -3.42
C ALA A 315 -4.25 -10.25 -2.12
N VAL A 316 -3.21 -11.08 -2.21
CA VAL A 316 -2.36 -11.47 -1.09
C VAL A 316 -1.38 -10.33 -0.77
N GLN A 317 -1.72 -9.54 0.26
CA GLN A 317 -0.90 -8.41 0.72
C GLN A 317 0.06 -8.78 1.87
N GLY A 318 -0.09 -9.99 2.42
CA GLY A 318 0.73 -10.51 3.50
C GLY A 318 0.65 -12.04 3.54
N ILE A 319 1.65 -12.66 4.14
CA ILE A 319 1.70 -14.12 4.34
C ILE A 319 1.97 -14.44 5.82
N PRO A 320 1.47 -15.57 6.35
CA PRO A 320 0.70 -16.60 5.64
C PRO A 320 -0.69 -16.11 5.23
N SER A 321 -1.21 -16.64 4.13
CA SER A 321 -2.58 -16.46 3.63
C SER A 321 -3.04 -17.76 2.98
N ASN A 322 -4.32 -18.14 3.12
CA ASN A 322 -4.82 -19.33 2.45
C ASN A 322 -6.29 -19.26 2.07
N PHE A 323 -6.67 -20.09 1.12
CA PHE A 323 -8.02 -20.23 0.59
C PHE A 323 -8.34 -21.72 0.49
N LEU A 324 -9.43 -22.14 1.11
CA LEU A 324 -9.92 -23.51 1.01
C LEU A 324 -10.95 -23.58 -0.11
N ILE A 325 -10.73 -24.46 -1.08
CA ILE A 325 -11.53 -24.59 -2.29
C ILE A 325 -12.17 -25.97 -2.32
N ASP A 326 -13.46 -26.05 -2.64
CA ASP A 326 -14.16 -27.32 -2.83
C ASP A 326 -13.93 -27.95 -4.22
N ALA A 327 -14.32 -29.21 -4.39
CA ALA A 327 -14.20 -29.92 -5.67
C ALA A 327 -15.07 -29.33 -6.81
N SER A 328 -16.00 -28.43 -6.50
CA SER A 328 -16.75 -27.68 -7.53
C SER A 328 -16.02 -26.41 -7.96
N GLY A 329 -14.89 -26.09 -7.33
CA GLY A 329 -14.09 -24.92 -7.62
C GLY A 329 -14.56 -23.65 -6.90
N ASN A 330 -15.28 -23.74 -5.79
CA ASN A 330 -15.67 -22.56 -5.01
C ASN A 330 -14.80 -22.40 -3.76
N ILE A 331 -14.46 -21.16 -3.43
CA ILE A 331 -13.80 -20.81 -2.17
C ILE A 331 -14.82 -20.98 -1.04
N VAL A 332 -14.54 -21.87 -0.09
CA VAL A 332 -15.43 -22.18 1.04
C VAL A 332 -14.94 -21.65 2.38
N ALA A 333 -13.66 -21.29 2.48
CA ALA A 333 -13.07 -20.60 3.62
C ALA A 333 -11.78 -19.88 3.21
N LYS A 334 -11.35 -18.90 4.01
CA LYS A 334 -10.08 -18.19 3.83
C LYS A 334 -9.42 -17.91 5.18
N ASN A 335 -8.10 -17.72 5.18
CA ASN A 335 -7.28 -17.34 6.33
C ASN A 335 -7.42 -18.27 7.55
N LEU A 336 -7.52 -19.58 7.31
CA LEU A 336 -7.55 -20.59 8.37
C LEU A 336 -6.15 -20.73 8.99
N ARG A 337 -6.06 -20.74 10.33
CA ARG A 337 -4.79 -20.88 11.06
C ARG A 337 -4.90 -21.90 12.18
N GLY A 338 -3.80 -22.57 12.49
CA GLY A 338 -3.70 -23.50 13.60
C GLY A 338 -4.88 -24.49 13.67
N GLU A 339 -5.52 -24.54 14.84
CA GLU A 339 -6.67 -25.42 15.11
C GLU A 339 -7.89 -25.14 14.23
N ASP A 340 -8.08 -23.91 13.74
CA ASP A 340 -9.25 -23.56 12.93
C ASP A 340 -9.17 -24.23 11.55
N LEU A 341 -7.96 -24.40 11.00
CA LEU A 341 -7.76 -25.20 9.81
C LEU A 341 -8.20 -26.65 10.04
N TYR A 342 -7.67 -27.28 11.08
CA TYR A 342 -7.98 -28.68 11.39
C TYR A 342 -9.48 -28.88 11.57
N LYS A 343 -10.12 -28.08 12.42
CA LYS A 343 -11.57 -28.16 12.69
C LYS A 343 -12.39 -27.95 11.43
N LYS A 344 -12.00 -26.99 10.57
CA LYS A 344 -12.74 -26.76 9.33
C LYS A 344 -12.65 -27.94 8.37
N VAL A 345 -11.47 -28.53 8.21
CA VAL A 345 -11.30 -29.72 7.37
C VAL A 345 -12.01 -30.93 7.98
N GLU A 346 -11.99 -31.10 9.31
CA GLU A 346 -12.72 -32.14 10.02
C GLU A 346 -14.24 -32.01 9.85
N GLU A 347 -14.79 -30.81 9.93
CA GLU A 347 -16.21 -30.55 9.66
C GLU A 347 -16.62 -31.04 8.27
N LEU A 348 -15.77 -30.79 7.27
CA LEU A 348 -16.04 -31.05 5.87
C LEU A 348 -15.76 -32.51 5.45
N LEU A 349 -14.75 -33.17 6.04
CA LEU A 349 -14.25 -34.51 5.64
C LEU A 349 -14.30 -35.56 6.76
N GLY A 350 -14.73 -35.19 7.97
CA GLY A 350 -14.78 -36.07 9.13
C GLY A 350 -15.98 -37.03 9.17
N LYS A 351 -16.87 -36.97 8.18
CA LYS A 351 -18.05 -37.86 8.08
C LYS A 351 -17.77 -39.16 7.35
#